data_AF-D0USD9-F1
#
_entry.id   AF-D0USD9-F1
#
_cell.length_a   1.000
_cell.length_b   1.000
_cell.length_c   1.000
_cell.angle_alpha   90.00
_cell.angle_beta   90.00
_cell.angle_gamma   90.00
#
_symmetry.space_group_name_H-M   'P 1'
#
loop_
_entity.id
_entity.type
_entity.pdbx_description
1 polymer ?
#
loop_
_entity_poly.entity_id
_entity_poly.type
_entity_poly.pdbx_seq_one_letter_code
_entity_poly.pdbx_strand_id
1 'polypeptide(L)'
;IKACADKLKREMEDYGFPPKFPEGGDTENKSENASSESAALRDKSKGKKSKAAAKTGTATYQWQIMESLGLNEEEIKNFADANFWLKYFPPLAVLDLNNFGAKVDWRRTFITTDANPYFDSFVRWQFIHFKERNKIKFGKRYTIFSPKDD
;
A
#
# COMPACT_ATOMS: atom_id res chain seq x y z
N ILE A 1 -3.09 0.92 -0.08
CA ILE A 1 -3.98 2.10 -0.01
C ILE A 1 -4.22 2.48 1.45
N LYS A 2 -5.00 1.70 2.23
CA LYS A 2 -5.34 2.01 3.63
C LYS A 2 -4.12 2.29 4.53
N ALA A 3 -3.13 1.40 4.56
CA ALA A 3 -1.92 1.60 5.36
C ALA A 3 -1.15 2.90 5.01
N CYS A 4 -1.11 3.30 3.73
CA CYS A 4 -0.48 4.56 3.31
C CYS A 4 -1.32 5.78 3.73
N ALA A 5 -2.65 5.69 3.60
CA ALA A 5 -3.57 6.73 4.07
C ALA A 5 -3.48 6.93 5.58
N ASP A 6 -3.42 5.84 6.35
CA ASP A 6 -3.28 5.89 7.82
C ASP A 6 -1.90 6.42 8.24
N LYS A 7 -0.83 6.07 7.52
CA LYS A 7 0.50 6.67 7.73
C LYS A 7 0.49 8.18 7.49
N LEU A 8 -0.16 8.63 6.41
CA LEU A 8 -0.29 10.05 6.08
C LEU A 8 -1.13 10.78 7.14
N LYS A 9 -2.24 10.19 7.57
CA LYS A 9 -3.07 10.71 8.66
C LYS A 9 -2.26 10.89 9.95
N ARG A 10 -1.46 9.89 10.33
CA ARG A 10 -0.58 9.98 11.49
C ARG A 10 0.49 11.06 11.33
N GLU A 11 1.16 11.12 10.18
CA GLU A 11 2.18 12.16 9.92
C GLU A 11 1.58 13.58 10.04
N MET A 12 0.34 13.77 9.60
CA MET A 12 -0.38 15.05 9.77
C MET A 12 -0.75 15.35 11.23
N GLU A 13 -1.14 14.33 12.00
CA GLU A 13 -1.46 14.47 13.43
C GLU A 13 -0.21 14.76 14.27
N ASP A 14 0.91 14.11 13.97
CA ASP A 14 2.17 14.21 14.71
C ASP A 14 2.94 15.51 14.37
N TYR A 15 2.97 15.92 13.10
CA TYR A 15 3.83 17.01 12.62
C TYR A 15 3.08 18.25 12.11
N GLY A 16 1.74 18.21 12.05
CA GLY A 16 0.88 19.31 11.62
C GLY A 16 0.66 19.38 10.09
N PHE A 17 0.16 20.53 9.63
CA PHE A 17 -0.15 20.81 8.22
C PHE A 17 0.30 22.25 7.85
N PRO A 18 1.30 22.43 6.97
CA PRO A 18 2.18 21.41 6.42
C PRO A 18 3.07 20.78 7.51
N PRO A 19 3.38 19.47 7.40
CA PRO A 19 4.14 18.76 8.42
C PRO A 19 5.58 19.24 8.49
N LYS A 20 6.05 19.55 9.70
CA LYS A 20 7.45 19.92 9.96
C LYS A 20 8.20 18.73 10.54
N PHE A 21 8.87 17.97 9.68
CA PHE A 21 9.66 16.82 10.08
C PHE A 21 10.99 17.25 10.73
N PRO A 22 11.51 16.51 11.72
CA PRO A 22 12.84 16.76 12.29
C PRO A 22 13.94 16.62 11.22
N GLU A 23 14.80 17.62 11.07
CA GLU A 23 15.99 17.54 10.22
C GLU A 23 17.02 16.60 10.87
N GLY A 24 16.95 15.30 10.53
CA GLY A 24 18.01 14.35 10.86
C GLY A 24 17.63 13.06 11.61
N GLY A 25 16.54 12.37 11.27
CA GLY A 25 16.38 11.01 11.81
C GLY A 25 15.08 10.27 11.51
N ASP A 26 15.06 9.55 10.40
CA ASP A 26 14.43 8.21 10.31
C ASP A 26 15.25 7.28 9.40
N THR A 27 16.57 7.51 9.31
CA THR A 27 17.52 6.58 8.69
C THR A 27 17.86 5.39 9.59
N GLU A 28 17.41 5.33 10.85
CA GLU A 28 17.86 4.31 11.81
C GLU A 28 16.86 3.19 12.15
N ASN A 29 15.57 3.29 11.85
CA ASN A 29 14.60 2.23 12.21
C ASN A 29 14.29 1.21 11.10
N LYS A 30 15.31 0.81 10.31
CA LYS A 30 15.21 -0.34 9.38
C LYS A 30 16.37 -1.34 9.42
N SER A 31 17.20 -1.35 10.47
CA SER A 31 18.30 -2.34 10.55
C SER A 31 18.54 -3.05 11.90
N GLU A 32 17.89 -2.65 13.00
CA GLU A 32 18.17 -3.26 14.32
C GLU A 32 16.93 -3.90 14.94
N ASN A 33 16.57 -5.11 14.48
CA ASN A 33 15.92 -6.10 15.34
C ASN A 33 15.98 -7.53 14.74
N ALA A 34 17.15 -7.90 14.20
CA ALA A 34 17.39 -9.26 13.72
C ALA A 34 18.84 -9.71 13.93
N SER A 35 19.41 -9.43 15.11
CA SER A 35 20.74 -9.94 15.46
C SER A 35 20.92 -10.19 16.95
N SER A 36 20.25 -11.22 17.46
CA SER A 36 20.80 -12.05 18.54
C SER A 36 20.05 -13.38 18.61
N GLU A 37 20.39 -14.31 17.71
CA GLU A 37 20.74 -15.69 18.08
C GLU A 37 21.02 -16.55 16.84
N SER A 38 22.06 -17.38 16.96
CA SER A 38 22.59 -18.38 16.02
C SER A 38 23.43 -17.88 14.83
N ALA A 39 24.70 -17.62 15.14
CA ALA A 39 25.79 -17.75 14.18
C ALA A 39 26.02 -19.24 13.86
N ALA A 40 25.47 -19.74 12.75
CA ALA A 40 26.03 -20.88 12.02
C ALA A 40 25.42 -20.96 10.61
N LEU A 41 26.28 -21.26 9.63
CA LEU A 41 26.00 -21.54 8.21
C LEU A 41 25.89 -20.30 7.29
N ARG A 42 27.07 -19.87 6.81
CA ARG A 42 27.23 -19.07 5.60
C ARG A 42 26.84 -19.93 4.39
N ASP A 43 25.70 -19.63 3.76
CA ASP A 43 25.43 -20.06 2.38
C ASP A 43 25.68 -18.91 1.39
N LYS A 44 26.41 -19.22 0.31
CA LYS A 44 26.94 -18.33 -0.73
C LYS A 44 25.91 -18.07 -1.85
N SER A 45 24.65 -17.85 -1.48
CA SER A 45 23.53 -17.64 -2.42
C SER A 45 22.86 -16.25 -2.28
N LYS A 46 23.59 -15.26 -1.74
CA LYS A 46 23.12 -13.86 -1.67
C LYS A 46 23.26 -13.16 -3.03
N GLY A 47 22.30 -13.43 -3.91
CA GLY A 47 21.94 -12.48 -4.96
C GLY A 47 21.69 -11.10 -4.33
N LYS A 48 22.45 -10.11 -4.77
CA LYS A 48 22.49 -8.73 -4.28
C LYS A 48 21.10 -8.18 -3.92
N LYS A 49 21.05 -7.40 -2.82
CA LYS A 49 19.98 -6.48 -2.40
C LYS A 49 19.65 -5.38 -3.44
N SER A 50 19.72 -5.68 -4.74
CA SER A 50 19.62 -4.73 -5.85
C SER A 50 18.19 -4.20 -6.06
N LYS A 51 17.15 -4.97 -5.71
CA LYS A 51 15.76 -4.53 -5.80
C LYS A 51 15.32 -3.63 -4.64
N ALA A 52 15.91 -3.79 -3.46
CA ALA A 52 15.60 -2.96 -2.29
C ALA A 52 16.21 -1.56 -2.42
N ALA A 53 17.48 -1.49 -2.86
CA ALA A 53 18.16 -0.22 -3.10
C ALA A 53 17.50 0.60 -4.22
N ALA A 54 17.04 -0.03 -5.31
CA ALA A 54 16.35 0.65 -6.41
C ALA A 54 14.92 1.15 -6.07
N LYS A 55 14.34 0.67 -4.96
CA LYS A 55 12.99 1.03 -4.50
C LYS A 55 12.98 1.96 -3.29
N THR A 56 14.16 2.25 -2.73
CA THR A 56 14.27 3.18 -1.60
C THR A 56 14.50 4.56 -2.18
N GLY A 57 13.39 5.28 -2.44
CA GLY A 57 13.47 6.70 -2.72
C GLY A 57 14.10 7.44 -1.54
N THR A 58 14.61 8.65 -1.78
CA THR A 58 15.20 9.53 -0.77
C THR A 58 14.18 10.03 0.27
N ALA A 59 12.89 9.86 0.02
CA ALA A 59 11.80 10.26 0.93
C ALA A 59 11.53 9.19 1.99
N THR A 60 11.60 9.60 3.26
CA THR A 60 11.33 8.74 4.43
C THR A 60 9.85 8.78 4.83
N TYR A 61 9.21 9.94 4.67
CA TYR A 61 7.82 10.19 5.05
C TYR A 61 6.86 9.99 3.87
N GLN A 62 5.63 9.55 4.17
CA GLN A 62 4.61 9.38 3.14
C GLN A 62 4.23 10.72 2.52
N TRP A 63 4.19 11.79 3.34
CA TRP A 63 3.96 13.15 2.87
C TRP A 63 4.95 13.59 1.78
N GLN A 64 6.25 13.40 2.01
CA GLN A 64 7.31 13.74 1.05
C GLN A 64 7.17 12.95 -0.26
N ILE A 65 6.72 11.68 -0.19
CA ILE A 65 6.44 10.89 -1.40
C ILE A 65 5.29 11.51 -2.19
N MET A 66 4.24 12.00 -1.52
CA MET A 66 3.10 12.64 -2.18
C MET A 66 3.48 13.99 -2.80
N GLU A 67 4.34 14.78 -2.15
CA GLU A 67 4.93 16.00 -2.75
C GLU A 67 5.76 15.68 -3.98
N SER A 68 6.53 14.58 -3.96
CA SER A 68 7.33 14.16 -5.12
C SER A 68 6.49 13.76 -6.33
N LEU A 69 5.20 13.46 -6.13
CA LEU A 69 4.24 13.22 -7.21
C LEU A 69 3.70 14.53 -7.82
N GLY A 70 4.12 15.69 -7.31
CA GLY A 70 3.69 17.01 -7.77
C GLY A 70 2.32 17.44 -7.25
N LEU A 71 1.87 16.87 -6.12
CA LEU A 71 0.59 17.19 -5.50
C LEU A 71 0.70 18.43 -4.59
N ASN A 72 -0.34 19.26 -4.58
CA ASN A 72 -0.40 20.40 -3.68
C ASN A 72 -0.72 19.95 -2.24
N GLU A 73 -0.24 20.69 -1.24
CA GLU A 73 -0.44 20.37 0.18
C GLU A 73 -1.93 20.14 0.53
N GLU A 74 -2.82 21.00 0.04
CA GLU A 74 -4.28 20.87 0.26
C GLU A 74 -4.87 19.59 -0.34
N GLU A 75 -4.32 19.11 -1.45
CA GLU A 75 -4.74 17.86 -2.07
C GLU A 75 -4.21 16.67 -1.28
N ILE A 76 -2.95 16.73 -0.82
CA ILE A 76 -2.30 15.67 -0.03
C ILE A 76 -3.12 15.34 1.22
N LYS A 77 -3.69 16.36 1.88
CA LYS A 77 -4.60 16.17 3.03
C LYS A 77 -5.77 15.22 2.74
N ASN A 78 -6.34 15.28 1.54
CA ASN A 78 -7.49 14.45 1.19
C ASN A 78 -7.10 12.96 1.09
N PHE A 79 -5.82 12.64 0.88
CA PHE A 79 -5.32 11.26 0.86
C PHE A 79 -5.19 10.64 2.25
N ALA A 80 -5.47 11.37 3.33
CA ALA A 80 -5.68 10.75 4.65
C ALA A 80 -6.94 9.84 4.64
N ASP A 81 -7.92 10.11 3.75
CA ASP A 81 -9.03 9.20 3.48
C ASP A 81 -8.67 8.21 2.36
N ALA A 82 -8.70 6.92 2.67
CA ALA A 82 -8.46 5.84 1.71
C ALA A 82 -9.41 5.88 0.50
N ASN A 83 -10.63 6.41 0.65
CA ASN A 83 -11.58 6.53 -0.46
C ASN A 83 -11.16 7.56 -1.50
N PHE A 84 -10.41 8.59 -1.10
CA PHE A 84 -9.91 9.60 -2.03
C PHE A 84 -8.92 9.00 -3.04
N TRP A 85 -8.10 8.04 -2.59
CA TRP A 85 -7.20 7.28 -3.47
C TRP A 85 -7.95 6.57 -4.60
N LEU A 86 -9.13 6.01 -4.29
CA LEU A 86 -9.97 5.30 -5.24
C LEU A 86 -10.62 6.25 -6.27
N LYS A 87 -10.70 7.54 -5.97
CA LYS A 87 -11.21 8.55 -6.91
C LYS A 87 -10.10 9.18 -7.74
N TYR A 88 -8.94 9.39 -7.13
CA TYR A 88 -7.84 10.15 -7.73
C TYR A 88 -7.00 9.33 -8.71
N PHE A 89 -6.51 8.16 -8.28
CA PHE A 89 -5.55 7.39 -9.08
C PHE A 89 -6.15 6.59 -10.25
N PRO A 90 -7.35 5.99 -10.16
CA PRO A 90 -7.88 5.21 -11.29
C PRO A 90 -8.06 6.00 -12.60
N PRO A 91 -8.57 7.26 -12.60
CA PRO A 91 -8.60 8.07 -13.81
C PRO A 91 -7.21 8.36 -14.39
N LEU A 92 -6.20 8.59 -13.55
CA LEU A 92 -4.82 8.81 -13.99
C LEU A 92 -4.23 7.56 -14.63
N ALA A 93 -4.48 6.38 -14.06
CA ALA A 93 -4.04 5.12 -14.66
C ALA A 93 -4.65 4.89 -16.06
N VAL A 94 -5.92 5.26 -16.26
CA VAL A 94 -6.57 5.21 -17.58
C VAL A 94 -5.92 6.20 -18.55
N LEU A 95 -5.63 7.43 -18.11
CA LEU A 95 -4.94 8.43 -18.92
C LEU A 95 -3.56 7.93 -19.36
N ASP A 96 -2.77 7.39 -18.43
CA ASP A 96 -1.42 6.89 -18.69
C ASP A 96 -1.43 5.72 -19.68
N LEU A 97 -2.37 4.79 -19.53
CA LEU A 97 -2.53 3.66 -20.45
C LEU A 97 -3.01 4.09 -21.84
N ASN A 98 -3.83 5.13 -21.94
CA ASN A 98 -4.21 5.74 -23.21
C ASN A 98 -3.01 6.41 -23.89
N ASN A 99 -2.22 7.17 -23.15
CA ASN A 99 -1.00 7.81 -23.64
C ASN A 99 0.05 6.78 -24.09
N PHE A 100 0.11 5.64 -23.41
CA PHE A 100 0.94 4.50 -23.80
C PHE A 100 0.46 3.81 -25.09
N GLY A 101 -0.81 3.99 -25.49
CA GLY A 101 -1.40 3.35 -26.66
C GLY A 101 -1.87 1.91 -26.40
N ALA A 102 -2.26 1.59 -25.17
CA ALA A 102 -2.77 0.27 -24.81
C ALA A 102 -4.11 -0.02 -25.53
N LYS A 103 -4.24 -1.21 -26.14
CA LYS A 103 -5.47 -1.66 -26.82
C LYS A 103 -6.47 -2.23 -25.81
N VAL A 104 -7.13 -1.36 -25.05
CA VAL A 104 -8.03 -1.72 -23.94
C VAL A 104 -9.49 -1.30 -24.24
N ASP A 105 -10.46 -2.15 -23.91
CA ASP A 105 -11.89 -1.78 -23.92
C ASP A 105 -12.28 -1.12 -22.58
N TRP A 106 -12.26 0.21 -22.55
CA TRP A 106 -12.52 1.01 -21.35
C TRP A 106 -13.91 0.82 -20.75
N ARG A 107 -14.89 0.30 -21.50
CA ARG A 107 -16.24 0.02 -20.99
C ARG A 107 -16.26 -1.09 -19.94
N ARG A 108 -15.17 -1.86 -19.83
CA ARG A 108 -14.98 -2.95 -18.86
C ARG A 108 -14.14 -2.53 -17.65
N THR A 109 -13.95 -1.22 -17.44
CA THR A 109 -13.21 -0.69 -16.29
C THR A 109 -14.07 -0.74 -15.04
N PHE A 110 -13.51 -1.17 -13.91
CA PHE A 110 -14.20 -1.19 -12.62
C PHE A 110 -13.22 -1.10 -11.45
N ILE A 111 -13.73 -0.76 -10.27
CA ILE A 111 -12.98 -0.75 -8.99
C ILE A 111 -13.32 -2.04 -8.22
N THR A 112 -12.35 -2.57 -7.48
CA THR A 112 -12.44 -3.88 -6.81
C THR A 112 -12.89 -3.84 -5.35
N THR A 113 -13.04 -2.65 -4.78
CA THR A 113 -13.51 -2.47 -3.40
C THR A 113 -15.05 -2.45 -3.34
N ASP A 114 -15.58 -2.42 -2.13
CA ASP A 114 -17.00 -2.22 -1.82
C ASP A 114 -17.61 -0.93 -2.38
N ALA A 115 -16.76 0.04 -2.77
CA ALA A 115 -17.17 1.23 -3.51
C ALA A 115 -17.88 0.91 -4.84
N ASN A 116 -17.67 -0.28 -5.40
CA ASN A 116 -18.38 -0.77 -6.58
C ASN A 116 -19.41 -1.86 -6.18
N PRO A 117 -20.71 -1.53 -6.10
CA PRO A 117 -21.72 -2.48 -5.65
C PRO A 117 -21.89 -3.68 -6.59
N TYR A 118 -21.64 -3.51 -7.89
CA TYR A 118 -21.74 -4.61 -8.86
C TYR A 118 -20.65 -5.66 -8.63
N PHE A 119 -19.41 -5.21 -8.43
CA PHE A 119 -18.30 -6.11 -8.16
C PHE A 119 -18.38 -6.71 -6.76
N ASP A 120 -18.81 -5.94 -5.75
CA ASP A 120 -19.07 -6.47 -4.40
C ASP A 120 -20.12 -7.58 -4.43
N SER A 121 -21.24 -7.38 -5.14
CA SER A 121 -22.28 -8.41 -5.31
C SER A 121 -21.74 -9.67 -6.00
N PHE A 122 -20.90 -9.50 -7.03
CA PHE A 122 -20.24 -10.62 -7.71
C PHE A 122 -19.31 -11.42 -6.76
N VAL A 123 -18.50 -10.74 -5.95
CA VAL A 123 -17.62 -11.40 -4.97
C VAL A 123 -18.44 -12.08 -3.87
N ARG A 124 -19.51 -11.45 -3.37
CA ARG A 124 -20.42 -12.10 -2.40
C ARG A 124 -21.02 -13.38 -2.95
N TRP A 125 -21.55 -13.33 -4.17
CA TRP A 125 -22.04 -14.50 -4.89
C TRP A 125 -20.95 -15.61 -4.94
N GLN A 126 -19.71 -15.27 -5.31
CA GLN A 126 -18.60 -16.22 -5.36
C GLN A 126 -18.32 -16.87 -4.00
N PHE A 127 -18.24 -16.08 -2.92
CA PHE A 127 -17.95 -16.59 -1.58
C PHE A 127 -19.11 -17.44 -1.01
N ILE A 128 -20.36 -17.11 -1.32
CA ILE A 128 -21.52 -17.94 -0.98
C ILE A 128 -21.39 -19.33 -1.63
N HIS A 129 -21.07 -19.38 -2.93
CA HIS A 129 -20.90 -20.66 -3.65
C HIS A 129 -19.72 -21.48 -3.11
N PHE A 130 -18.62 -20.82 -2.72
CA PHE A 130 -17.49 -21.50 -2.09
C PHE A 130 -17.84 -22.06 -0.71
N LYS A 131 -18.68 -21.37 0.06
CA LYS A 131 -19.18 -21.86 1.34
C LYS A 131 -20.09 -23.07 1.15
N GLU A 132 -21.04 -23.00 0.21
CA GLU A 132 -21.96 -24.12 -0.11
C GLU A 132 -21.22 -25.37 -0.59
N ARG A 133 -20.10 -25.20 -1.32
CA ARG A 133 -19.26 -26.31 -1.80
C ARG A 133 -18.18 -26.75 -0.79
N ASN A 134 -18.30 -26.34 0.48
CA ASN A 134 -17.36 -26.66 1.55
C ASN A 134 -15.89 -26.31 1.25
N LYS A 135 -15.65 -25.27 0.43
CA LYS A 135 -14.31 -24.77 0.11
C LYS A 135 -13.81 -23.74 1.13
N ILE A 136 -14.72 -23.10 1.85
CA ILE A 136 -14.40 -22.20 2.97
C ILE A 136 -14.65 -22.93 4.27
N LYS A 137 -13.63 -22.98 5.14
CA LYS A 137 -13.72 -23.57 6.49
C LYS A 137 -13.22 -22.56 7.52
N PHE A 138 -13.88 -22.53 8.66
CA PHE A 138 -13.46 -21.73 9.81
C PHE A 138 -12.74 -22.63 10.83
N GLY A 139 -11.63 -22.16 11.39
CA GLY A 139 -10.87 -22.88 12.40
C GLY A 139 -9.51 -22.24 12.67
N LYS A 140 -8.88 -22.61 13.79
CA LYS A 140 -7.54 -22.12 14.15
C LYS A 140 -6.50 -22.69 13.20
N ARG A 141 -5.68 -21.82 12.61
CA ARG A 141 -4.59 -22.17 11.70
C ARG A 141 -3.40 -21.30 12.04
N TYR A 142 -2.19 -21.85 11.90
CA TYR A 142 -0.98 -21.05 11.97
C TYR A 142 -0.86 -20.23 10.70
N THR A 143 -0.79 -18.91 10.85
CA THR A 143 -0.62 -17.95 9.77
C THR A 143 0.42 -16.92 10.19
N ILE A 144 1.16 -16.37 9.23
CA ILE A 144 2.00 -15.20 9.51
C ILE A 144 1.07 -14.06 9.93
N PHE A 145 1.36 -13.45 11.07
CA PHE A 145 0.53 -12.42 11.68
C PHE A 145 1.40 -11.21 12.02
N SER A 146 0.87 -10.02 11.78
CA SER A 146 1.50 -8.74 12.07
C SER A 146 0.67 -8.04 13.14
N PRO A 147 1.16 -7.90 14.38
CA PRO A 147 0.44 -7.21 15.45
C PRO A 147 0.17 -5.73 15.19
N LYS A 148 0.79 -5.15 14.15
CA LYS A 148 0.57 -3.76 13.73
C LYS A 148 -0.60 -3.61 12.75
N ASP A 149 -0.99 -4.69 12.09
CA ASP A 149 -2.05 -4.70 11.06
C ASP A 149 -3.39 -5.24 11.60
N ASP A 150 -3.42 -5.69 12.86
CA ASP A 150 -4.62 -6.14 13.60
C ASP A 150 -5.39 -4.94 14.17
#